data_AF-A0A1D3S0P8-F1
#
_entry.id   AF-A0A1D3S0P8-F1
#
_cell.length_a   1.000
_cell.length_b   1.000
_cell.length_c   1.000
_cell.angle_alpha   90.00
_cell.angle_beta   90.00
_cell.angle_gamma   90.00
#
_symmetry.space_group_name_H-M   'P 1'
#
loop_
_entity.id
_entity.type
_entity.pdbx_description
1 polymer ?
#
loop_
_entity_poly.entity_id
_entity_poly.type
_entity_poly.pdbx_seq_one_letter_code
_entity_poly.pdbx_strand_id
1 'polypeptide(L)'
;MPVCFCVHKVTGFNNMINIILYREPILIDKKYESKYIIFFPGDYSNFFINTIYTYYTCESANECSDYCFSYEALFWVISSKYLYDHIIFIKPSTFVNHFSTFSNFINDDPVSLSPSSQNEVDHKCDKYIDAKGIKHLLFILLSLNDNIIKERNGEDSSIHGSRNKQTDDTLVSANIQKYDNGTNSNKSKDIDSTVNNHKECISNIINIDTVIRKKLILIGFSKGCSVLFSLLREINKADFILPYIESVYFLDPGFNKQIYNTNIESNSLEILSKYNLKIFIHSTPNQIFERNSMTIHKELTNFINMLRNYNIPIFSYFHYINIGKMIDPINLHFEVLEDFSNQSLEKINNISPFINSCNKLGIICLENKKPIDKFLFQNWRM
;
A
#
# COMPACT_ATOMS: atom_id res chain seq x y z
N MET A 1 -10.55 18.42 -15.33
CA MET A 1 -11.31 18.92 -14.16
C MET A 1 -10.34 19.11 -13.02
N PRO A 2 -10.40 20.23 -12.28
CA PRO A 2 -9.69 20.32 -11.01
C PRO A 2 -10.22 19.23 -10.07
N VAL A 3 -9.33 18.44 -9.48
CA VAL A 3 -9.68 17.46 -8.45
C VAL A 3 -9.63 18.19 -7.11
N CYS A 4 -10.78 18.44 -6.51
CA CYS A 4 -10.85 18.91 -5.12
C CYS A 4 -10.68 17.69 -4.20
N PHE A 5 -9.84 17.83 -3.18
CA PHE A 5 -9.65 16.84 -2.13
C PHE A 5 -9.50 17.51 -0.78
N CYS A 6 -9.84 16.78 0.27
CA CYS A 6 -9.68 17.18 1.65
C CYS A 6 -8.37 16.61 2.20
N VAL A 7 -7.74 17.34 3.12
CA VAL A 7 -6.57 16.87 3.85
C VAL A 7 -6.98 16.60 5.28
N HIS A 8 -6.97 15.34 5.69
CA HIS A 8 -7.29 14.98 7.08
C HIS A 8 -6.03 14.56 7.83
N LYS A 9 -5.90 15.08 9.04
CA LYS A 9 -5.01 14.53 10.05
C LYS A 9 -5.80 13.51 10.86
N VAL A 10 -5.44 12.24 10.76
CA VAL A 10 -6.15 11.14 11.43
C VAL A 10 -5.23 10.40 12.38
N THR A 11 -5.82 9.88 13.44
CA THR A 11 -5.12 9.07 14.43
C THR A 11 -5.22 7.60 14.03
N GLY A 12 -4.08 6.93 13.94
CA GLY A 12 -3.98 5.48 13.77
C GLY A 12 -3.66 4.78 15.09
N PHE A 13 -3.36 3.49 15.01
CA PHE A 13 -2.99 2.66 16.17
C PHE A 13 -1.88 3.29 17.02
N ASN A 14 -1.96 3.17 18.36
CA ASN A 14 -1.03 3.76 19.33
C ASN A 14 -0.88 5.29 19.21
N ASN A 15 -1.97 5.98 18.88
CA ASN A 15 -2.01 7.43 18.63
C ASN A 15 -1.04 7.94 17.56
N MET A 16 -0.56 7.07 16.66
CA MET A 16 0.32 7.47 15.57
C MET A 16 -0.46 8.32 14.56
N ILE A 17 0.11 9.46 14.16
CA ILE A 17 -0.57 10.42 13.29
C ILE A 17 -0.31 10.11 11.82
N ASN A 18 -1.36 10.24 11.01
CA ASN A 18 -1.29 10.09 9.55
C ASN A 18 -1.91 11.30 8.86
N ILE A 19 -1.36 11.65 7.70
CA ILE A 19 -1.93 12.63 6.79
C ILE A 19 -2.57 11.89 5.62
N ILE A 20 -3.86 12.14 5.42
CA ILE A 20 -4.68 11.50 4.40
C ILE A 20 -5.13 12.55 3.39
N LEU A 21 -4.88 12.32 2.11
CA LEU A 21 -5.59 13.03 1.05
C LEU A 21 -6.84 12.21 0.73
N TYR A 22 -8.00 12.83 0.91
CA TYR A 22 -9.29 12.17 0.78
C TYR A 22 -10.13 12.82 -0.30
N ARG A 23 -10.82 12.00 -1.09
CA ARG A 23 -11.82 12.46 -2.07
C ARG A 23 -13.02 11.53 -2.09
N GLU A 24 -14.21 12.12 -2.06
CA GLU A 24 -15.49 11.42 -2.29
C GLU A 24 -15.72 11.12 -3.79
N PRO A 25 -16.59 10.15 -4.13
CA PRO A 25 -17.01 9.90 -5.51
C PRO A 25 -17.44 11.19 -6.21
N ILE A 26 -16.86 11.45 -7.39
CA ILE A 26 -17.25 12.58 -8.25
C ILE A 26 -18.49 12.19 -9.06
N LEU A 27 -18.54 10.93 -9.50
CA LEU A 27 -19.67 10.37 -10.24
C LEU A 27 -20.44 9.40 -9.36
N ILE A 28 -21.76 9.38 -9.53
CA ILE A 28 -22.68 8.52 -8.78
C ILE A 28 -23.49 7.71 -9.79
N ASP A 29 -23.48 6.38 -9.64
CA ASP A 29 -24.35 5.47 -10.38
C ASP A 29 -25.09 4.59 -9.38
N LYS A 30 -26.43 4.53 -9.49
CA LYS A 30 -27.29 3.72 -8.62
C LYS A 30 -27.01 2.21 -8.73
N LYS A 31 -26.41 1.76 -9.83
CA LYS A 31 -26.06 0.35 -10.07
C LYS A 31 -24.64 0.00 -9.60
N TYR A 32 -23.84 0.99 -9.24
CA TYR A 32 -22.45 0.82 -8.83
C TYR A 32 -22.29 1.10 -7.34
N GLU A 33 -21.88 0.09 -6.59
CA GLU A 33 -21.52 0.28 -5.19
C GLU A 33 -20.10 0.83 -5.10
N SER A 34 -19.98 2.07 -4.61
CA SER A 34 -18.67 2.71 -4.45
C SER A 34 -17.79 2.01 -3.43
N LYS A 35 -16.49 2.01 -3.69
CA LYS A 35 -15.45 1.33 -2.91
C LYS A 35 -14.52 2.33 -2.23
N TYR A 36 -13.64 1.83 -1.35
CA TYR A 36 -12.49 2.56 -0.84
C TYR A 36 -11.23 2.14 -1.60
N ILE A 37 -10.66 3.07 -2.36
CA ILE A 37 -9.35 2.95 -2.99
C ILE A 37 -8.31 3.46 -1.99
N ILE A 38 -7.62 2.54 -1.31
CA ILE A 38 -6.58 2.88 -0.35
C ILE A 38 -5.24 2.83 -1.06
N PHE A 39 -4.60 3.99 -1.17
CA PHE A 39 -3.37 4.17 -1.94
C PHE A 39 -2.18 4.50 -1.03
N PHE A 40 -1.13 3.69 -1.13
CA PHE A 40 0.17 3.89 -0.49
C PHE A 40 1.19 4.28 -1.56
N PRO A 41 1.65 5.54 -1.62
CA PRO A 41 2.67 5.97 -2.56
C PRO A 41 4.06 5.44 -2.18
N GLY A 42 5.02 5.58 -3.09
CA GLY A 42 6.44 5.38 -2.80
C GLY A 42 7.20 6.68 -2.64
N ASP A 43 8.49 6.64 -2.95
CA ASP A 43 9.35 7.82 -2.89
C ASP A 43 8.93 8.89 -3.91
N TYR A 44 9.19 10.15 -3.55
CA TYR A 44 9.03 11.32 -4.41
C TYR A 44 10.10 12.37 -4.06
N SER A 45 10.31 13.36 -4.94
CA SER A 45 11.11 14.56 -4.67
C SER A 45 10.24 15.63 -4.02
N ASN A 46 10.69 16.21 -2.89
CA ASN A 46 9.92 17.23 -2.19
C ASN A 46 9.94 18.57 -2.96
N PHE A 47 8.84 19.32 -2.87
CA PHE A 47 8.46 20.46 -3.72
C PHE A 47 9.31 21.72 -3.67
N PHE A 48 10.33 21.76 -2.82
CA PHE A 48 11.15 22.94 -2.65
C PHE A 48 12.61 22.54 -2.81
N ILE A 49 13.16 22.80 -4.00
CA ILE A 49 14.61 23.03 -4.15
C ILE A 49 14.92 24.34 -3.40
N ASN A 50 14.92 24.28 -2.08
CA ASN A 50 15.38 25.37 -1.21
C ASN A 50 15.78 24.88 0.20
N THR A 51 16.14 23.61 0.33
CA THR A 51 16.73 23.09 1.56
C THR A 51 18.15 22.65 1.30
N ILE A 52 19.11 23.58 1.49
CA ILE A 52 20.54 23.49 1.90
C ILE A 52 21.47 22.42 1.25
N TYR A 53 20.96 21.37 0.61
CA TYR A 53 21.70 20.23 0.08
C TYR A 53 21.93 20.28 -1.45
N THR A 54 21.37 21.27 -2.15
CA THR A 54 21.79 21.62 -3.52
C THR A 54 22.89 22.68 -3.48
N TYR A 55 23.98 22.40 -2.76
CA TYR A 55 25.24 23.08 -3.06
C TYR A 55 25.73 22.51 -4.40
N TYR A 56 25.90 23.39 -5.40
CA TYR A 56 26.54 23.20 -6.72
C TYR A 56 25.68 23.21 -8.00
N THR A 57 24.37 23.42 -7.95
CA THR A 57 23.62 23.85 -9.15
C THR A 57 22.95 25.19 -8.91
N CYS A 58 23.47 26.21 -9.58
CA CYS A 58 22.86 27.55 -9.64
C CYS A 58 21.70 27.48 -10.64
N GLU A 59 20.60 26.84 -10.25
CA GLU A 59 19.35 26.92 -10.98
C GLU A 59 18.51 28.09 -10.45
N SER A 60 17.69 28.66 -11.33
CA SER A 60 16.96 29.90 -11.05
C SER A 60 16.02 29.71 -9.84
N ALA A 61 16.00 30.70 -8.94
CA ALA A 61 15.45 30.57 -7.58
C ALA A 61 13.92 30.32 -7.47
N ASN A 62 13.21 30.03 -8.57
CA ASN A 62 11.75 29.84 -8.61
C ASN A 62 11.25 28.80 -9.62
N GLU A 63 12.11 27.98 -10.24
CA GLU A 63 11.63 26.95 -11.19
C GLU A 63 11.27 25.64 -10.46
N CYS A 64 9.96 25.36 -10.40
CA CYS A 64 9.41 24.11 -9.88
C CYS A 64 9.57 23.02 -10.94
N SER A 65 10.76 22.40 -11.02
CA SER A 65 11.10 21.46 -12.10
C SER A 65 10.38 20.11 -12.01
N ASP A 66 9.90 19.69 -10.83
CA ASP A 66 9.43 18.32 -10.57
C ASP A 66 8.00 18.22 -9.96
N TYR A 67 7.13 19.23 -10.13
CA TYR A 67 5.73 19.23 -9.59
C TYR A 67 5.02 17.88 -9.84
N CYS A 68 5.26 17.34 -11.02
CA CYS A 68 4.71 16.14 -11.63
C CYS A 68 4.84 14.87 -10.76
N PHE A 69 5.81 14.86 -9.84
CA PHE A 69 6.10 13.71 -8.98
C PHE A 69 5.63 13.87 -7.53
N SER A 70 4.96 14.98 -7.16
CA SER A 70 4.38 15.12 -5.80
C SER A 70 3.26 14.16 -5.50
N TYR A 71 3.04 13.90 -4.21
CA TYR A 71 1.83 13.21 -3.75
C TYR A 71 0.53 13.86 -4.23
N GLU A 72 0.46 15.19 -4.33
CA GLU A 72 -0.69 15.90 -4.87
C GLU A 72 -0.90 15.61 -6.37
N ALA A 73 0.18 15.61 -7.16
CA ALA A 73 0.13 15.22 -8.57
C ALA A 73 -0.22 13.73 -8.74
N LEU A 74 0.41 12.84 -7.97
CA LEU A 74 0.09 11.41 -7.96
C LEU A 74 -1.36 11.16 -7.54
N PHE A 75 -1.84 11.89 -6.53
CA PHE A 75 -3.23 11.85 -6.09
C PHE A 75 -4.18 12.28 -7.21
N TRP A 76 -3.82 13.30 -7.98
CA TRP A 76 -4.60 13.73 -9.15
C TRP A 76 -4.66 12.63 -10.22
N VAL A 77 -3.53 11.98 -10.53
CA VAL A 77 -3.47 10.85 -11.49
C VAL A 77 -4.39 9.73 -11.05
N ILE A 78 -4.28 9.27 -9.80
CA ILE A 78 -5.13 8.20 -9.27
C ILE A 78 -6.60 8.64 -9.19
N SER A 79 -6.86 9.90 -8.86
CA SER A 79 -8.22 10.45 -8.83
C SER A 79 -8.93 10.44 -10.17
N SER A 80 -8.19 10.66 -11.26
CA SER A 80 -8.75 10.58 -12.60
C SER A 80 -9.27 9.18 -12.97
N LYS A 81 -8.77 8.13 -12.31
CA LYS A 81 -9.11 6.72 -12.60
C LYS A 81 -10.35 6.22 -11.89
N TYR A 82 -10.59 6.70 -10.67
CA TYR A 82 -11.57 6.12 -9.75
C TYR A 82 -12.75 7.07 -9.49
N LEU A 83 -13.37 7.60 -10.55
CA LEU A 83 -14.37 8.67 -10.44
C LEU A 83 -15.60 8.30 -9.59
N TYR A 84 -15.96 7.01 -9.51
CA TYR A 84 -17.11 6.50 -8.74
C TYR A 84 -16.77 6.05 -7.32
N ASP A 85 -15.49 6.03 -6.96
CA ASP A 85 -15.03 5.50 -5.68
C ASP A 85 -14.48 6.60 -4.78
N HIS A 86 -14.38 6.28 -3.49
CA HIS A 86 -13.66 7.10 -2.53
C HIS A 86 -12.17 6.82 -2.64
N ILE A 87 -11.33 7.84 -2.54
CA ILE A 87 -9.87 7.69 -2.53
C ILE A 87 -9.35 8.08 -1.16
N ILE A 88 -8.56 7.19 -0.58
CA ILE A 88 -7.86 7.36 0.69
C ILE A 88 -6.37 7.21 0.39
N PHE A 89 -5.71 8.33 0.14
CA PHE A 89 -4.27 8.35 -0.12
C PHE A 89 -3.54 8.60 1.19
N ILE A 90 -2.78 7.61 1.63
CA ILE A 90 -2.11 7.61 2.92
C ILE A 90 -0.67 8.07 2.70
N LYS A 91 -0.34 9.31 3.11
CA LYS A 91 1.05 9.78 3.04
C LYS A 91 1.94 8.95 3.97
N PRO A 92 3.22 8.72 3.61
CA PRO A 92 4.18 8.05 4.49
C PRO A 92 4.32 8.78 5.83
N SER A 93 4.62 8.02 6.89
CA SER A 93 4.71 8.53 8.27
C SER A 93 5.93 9.42 8.44
N THR A 94 7.04 9.07 7.80
CA THR A 94 8.22 9.94 7.72
C THR A 94 8.72 10.04 6.29
N PHE A 95 9.38 11.15 6.03
CA PHE A 95 10.05 11.41 4.78
C PHE A 95 11.37 12.10 5.09
N VAL A 96 12.47 11.39 4.90
CA VAL A 96 13.82 11.87 5.22
C VAL A 96 14.71 11.59 4.01
N ASN A 97 15.46 12.59 3.56
CA ASN A 97 16.41 12.48 2.45
C ASN A 97 15.81 11.92 1.14
N HIS A 98 14.54 12.20 0.83
CA HIS A 98 13.81 11.64 -0.32
C HIS A 98 13.35 10.19 -0.18
N PHE A 99 13.48 9.61 1.02
CA PHE A 99 13.01 8.26 1.33
C PHE A 99 11.70 8.36 2.12
N SER A 100 10.64 7.81 1.54
CA SER A 100 9.37 7.54 2.21
C SER A 100 9.50 6.34 3.16
N THR A 101 8.91 6.44 4.35
CA THR A 101 8.77 5.31 5.27
C THR A 101 7.36 5.17 5.81
N PHE A 102 6.94 3.93 6.04
CA PHE A 102 5.64 3.58 6.61
C PHE A 102 5.84 2.91 7.96
N SER A 103 6.67 3.51 8.82
CA SER A 103 6.96 3.04 10.18
C SER A 103 5.72 2.83 11.03
N ASN A 104 4.61 3.51 10.71
CA ASN A 104 3.32 3.29 11.37
C ASN A 104 2.70 1.92 11.04
N PHE A 105 3.00 1.35 9.87
CA PHE A 105 2.48 0.07 9.40
C PHE A 105 3.47 -1.09 9.56
N ILE A 106 4.77 -0.82 9.54
CA ILE A 106 5.82 -1.84 9.48
C ILE A 106 6.51 -1.96 10.85
N ASN A 107 6.71 -3.18 11.34
CA ASN A 107 7.36 -3.42 12.64
C ASN A 107 8.84 -3.00 12.63
N ASP A 108 9.58 -3.38 11.57
CA ASP A 108 10.99 -3.03 11.39
C ASP A 108 11.14 -2.31 10.05
N ASP A 109 11.41 -1.00 10.05
CA ASP A 109 11.80 -0.28 8.83
C ASP A 109 13.31 -0.56 8.59
N PRO A 110 13.71 -1.29 7.53
CA PRO A 110 15.12 -1.57 7.27
C PRO A 110 15.91 -0.34 6.80
N VAL A 111 15.24 0.80 6.59
CA VAL A 111 15.84 2.07 6.15
C VAL A 111 16.16 2.96 7.36
N SER A 112 16.62 2.40 8.49
CA SER A 112 17.44 3.16 9.45
C SER A 112 18.89 3.23 8.96
N LEU A 113 19.11 3.66 7.71
CA LEU A 113 20.45 3.87 7.16
C LEU A 113 20.91 5.30 7.50
N SER A 114 21.23 5.53 8.77
CA SER A 114 22.15 6.61 9.17
C SER A 114 23.49 5.99 9.58
N PRO A 115 24.57 6.18 8.80
CA PRO A 115 25.91 5.89 9.28
C PRO A 115 26.39 7.09 10.09
N SER A 116 25.96 7.21 11.34
CA SER A 116 26.61 8.13 12.28
C SER A 116 26.53 7.58 13.70
N SER A 117 27.72 7.49 14.29
CA SER A 117 28.06 7.17 15.69
C SER A 117 27.63 5.79 16.19
N GLN A 118 28.57 4.85 16.09
CA GLN A 118 28.88 3.99 17.23
C GLN A 118 29.01 4.90 18.47
N ASN A 119 28.36 4.51 19.57
CA ASN A 119 28.23 5.21 20.85
C ASN A 119 26.96 6.05 20.98
N GLU A 120 25.81 5.37 21.09
CA GLU A 120 24.84 5.71 22.12
C GLU A 120 24.06 4.43 22.46
N VAL A 121 24.34 3.92 23.66
CA VAL A 121 23.56 2.86 24.30
C VAL A 121 22.28 3.52 24.76
N ASP A 122 21.17 3.32 24.06
CA ASP A 122 19.88 3.44 24.70
C ASP A 122 18.81 2.53 24.07
N HIS A 123 18.14 1.82 24.96
CA HIS A 123 17.22 0.73 24.69
C HIS A 123 15.95 1.20 23.97
N LYS A 124 15.84 0.97 22.67
CA LYS A 124 14.55 0.70 22.02
C LYS A 124 14.57 -0.70 21.43
N CYS A 125 14.23 -1.67 22.28
CA CYS A 125 13.64 -2.90 21.78
C CYS A 125 12.24 -2.50 21.31
N ASP A 126 12.11 -2.08 20.05
CA ASP A 126 10.80 -1.84 19.45
C ASP A 126 10.08 -3.18 19.48
N LYS A 127 9.17 -3.30 20.45
CA LYS A 127 8.44 -4.52 20.74
C LYS A 127 7.64 -4.86 19.49
N TYR A 128 7.94 -6.00 18.86
CA TYR A 128 7.17 -6.53 17.74
C TYR A 128 5.67 -6.49 18.08
N ILE A 129 4.88 -5.86 17.21
CA ILE A 129 3.44 -5.71 17.38
C ILE A 129 2.74 -6.64 16.40
N ASP A 130 2.03 -7.63 16.93
CA ASP A 130 1.18 -8.52 16.13
C ASP A 130 0.16 -7.72 15.31
N ALA A 131 0.09 -8.02 14.01
CA ALA A 131 -0.84 -7.38 13.06
C ALA A 131 -0.81 -5.84 13.08
N LYS A 132 0.39 -5.24 13.24
CA LYS A 132 0.57 -3.78 13.34
C LYS A 132 -0.07 -3.04 12.16
N GLY A 133 0.24 -3.44 10.93
CA GLY A 133 -0.26 -2.79 9.72
C GLY A 133 -1.78 -2.87 9.60
N ILE A 134 -2.36 -4.04 9.87
CA ILE A 134 -3.82 -4.24 9.80
C ILE A 134 -4.52 -3.44 10.90
N LYS A 135 -4.05 -3.51 12.15
CA LYS A 135 -4.56 -2.67 13.24
C LYS A 135 -4.51 -1.20 12.85
N HIS A 136 -3.37 -0.74 12.38
CA HIS A 136 -3.15 0.65 12.04
C HIS A 136 -4.11 1.12 10.93
N LEU A 137 -4.34 0.30 9.90
CA LEU A 137 -5.32 0.59 8.86
C LEU A 137 -6.74 0.74 9.42
N LEU A 138 -7.16 -0.16 10.31
CA LEU A 138 -8.50 -0.10 10.90
C LEU A 138 -8.72 1.17 11.72
N PHE A 139 -7.73 1.60 12.50
CA PHE A 139 -7.81 2.87 13.23
C PHE A 139 -7.85 4.09 12.30
N ILE A 140 -7.09 4.07 11.20
CA ILE A 140 -7.17 5.14 10.20
C ILE A 140 -8.59 5.23 9.63
N LEU A 141 -9.20 4.10 9.25
CA LEU A 141 -10.55 4.07 8.69
C LEU A 141 -11.60 4.54 9.71
N LEU A 142 -11.47 4.12 10.96
CA LEU A 142 -12.35 4.58 12.04
C LEU A 142 -12.25 6.09 12.25
N SER A 143 -11.03 6.62 12.44
CA SER A 143 -10.80 8.05 12.64
C SER A 143 -11.24 8.89 11.44
N LEU A 144 -11.03 8.38 10.22
CA LEU A 144 -11.48 9.07 9.00
C LEU A 144 -13.00 9.11 8.91
N ASN A 145 -13.69 8.02 9.22
CA ASN A 145 -15.15 7.98 9.26
C ASN A 145 -15.72 9.03 10.23
N ASP A 146 -15.11 9.19 11.41
CA ASP A 146 -15.53 10.18 12.40
C ASP A 146 -15.33 11.61 11.91
N ASN A 147 -14.19 11.89 11.28
CA ASN A 147 -13.92 13.21 10.71
C ASN A 147 -14.92 13.57 9.60
N ILE A 148 -15.20 12.64 8.68
CA ILE A 148 -16.16 12.85 7.59
C ILE A 148 -17.58 13.08 8.15
N ILE A 149 -17.97 12.36 9.20
CA ILE A 149 -19.28 12.56 9.85
C ILE A 149 -19.38 13.95 10.47
N LYS A 150 -18.35 14.41 11.20
CA LYS A 150 -18.33 15.73 11.84
C LYS A 150 -18.43 16.86 10.82
N GLU A 151 -17.68 16.77 9.73
CA GLU A 151 -17.72 17.75 8.64
C GLU A 151 -19.10 17.85 7.99
N ARG A 152 -19.77 16.71 7.75
CA ARG A 152 -21.14 16.69 7.20
C ARG A 152 -22.19 17.27 8.13
N ASN A 153 -21.98 17.14 9.44
CA ASN A 153 -22.88 17.66 10.46
C ASN A 153 -22.65 19.15 10.78
N GLY A 154 -21.65 19.80 10.17
CA GLY A 154 -21.36 21.22 10.37
C GLY A 154 -20.86 21.55 11.78
N GLU A 155 -20.29 20.58 12.50
CA GLU A 155 -19.65 20.84 13.79
C GLU A 155 -18.28 21.48 13.57
N ASP A 156 -18.26 22.80 13.37
CA ASP A 156 -17.04 23.61 13.43
C ASP A 156 -16.42 23.46 14.82
N SER A 157 -15.24 22.85 14.90
CA SER A 157 -14.53 22.68 16.17
C SER A 157 -13.92 24.01 16.63
N SER A 158 -14.72 24.85 17.28
CA SER A 158 -14.21 25.88 18.18
C SER A 158 -13.76 25.23 19.49
N ILE A 159 -12.43 25.24 19.71
CA ILE A 159 -11.64 25.23 20.95
C ILE A 159 -12.33 24.84 22.28
N HIS A 160 -11.68 23.90 22.97
CA HIS A 160 -11.84 23.49 24.38
C HIS A 160 -13.14 22.79 24.81
N GLY A 161 -13.09 21.46 24.79
CA GLY A 161 -13.99 20.62 25.56
C GLY A 161 -13.29 19.34 26.00
N SER A 162 -12.91 19.30 27.27
CA SER A 162 -12.43 18.09 27.96
C SER A 162 -13.47 16.96 27.79
N ARG A 163 -13.21 16.00 26.90
CA ARG A 163 -13.90 14.72 26.87
C ARG A 163 -12.96 13.66 27.42
N ASN A 164 -13.42 12.97 28.44
CA ASN A 164 -12.70 11.90 29.14
C ASN A 164 -12.11 10.91 28.12
N LYS A 165 -10.77 10.83 28.10
CA LYS A 165 -10.00 9.74 27.48
C LYS A 165 -10.34 8.43 28.19
N GLN A 166 -11.43 7.79 27.82
CA GLN A 166 -11.48 6.33 27.88
C GLN A 166 -10.78 5.83 26.62
N THR A 167 -9.82 4.95 26.83
CA THR A 167 -8.74 4.60 25.92
C THR A 167 -9.24 3.63 24.82
N ASP A 168 -9.62 4.17 23.66
CA ASP A 168 -9.95 3.39 22.46
C ASP A 168 -8.78 2.51 21.98
N ASP A 169 -7.54 2.93 22.29
CA ASP A 169 -6.33 2.13 22.10
C ASP A 169 -6.43 0.76 22.81
N THR A 170 -7.14 0.65 23.95
CA THR A 170 -7.28 -0.59 24.71
C THR A 170 -8.34 -1.54 24.14
N LEU A 171 -9.35 -1.04 23.41
CA LEU A 171 -10.45 -1.86 22.90
C LEU A 171 -10.07 -2.68 21.65
N VAL A 172 -9.23 -2.14 20.77
CA VAL A 172 -8.68 -2.90 19.64
C VAL A 172 -7.47 -3.75 20.05
N SER A 173 -6.62 -3.25 20.94
CA SER A 173 -5.41 -3.98 21.36
C SER A 173 -5.71 -5.18 22.29
N ALA A 174 -6.67 -5.06 23.23
CA ALA A 174 -7.04 -6.15 24.14
C ALA A 174 -7.74 -7.32 23.42
N ASN A 175 -8.41 -7.06 22.30
CA ASN A 175 -9.10 -8.10 21.52
C ASN A 175 -8.17 -8.89 20.58
N ILE A 176 -7.01 -8.33 20.23
CA ILE A 176 -6.01 -9.04 19.43
C ILE A 176 -5.01 -9.80 20.33
N GLN A 177 -4.76 -9.33 21.56
CA GLN A 177 -3.93 -10.05 22.54
C GLN A 177 -4.57 -11.36 23.06
N LYS A 178 -5.89 -11.55 22.96
CA LYS A 178 -6.54 -12.81 23.37
C LYS A 178 -6.22 -14.03 22.50
N TYR A 179 -5.56 -13.84 21.35
CA TYR A 179 -5.10 -14.93 20.47
C TYR A 179 -3.71 -15.48 20.83
N ASP A 180 -2.98 -14.85 21.76
CA ASP A 180 -1.73 -15.38 22.30
C ASP A 180 -1.99 -16.00 23.67
N ASN A 181 -2.45 -17.26 23.68
CA ASN A 181 -2.32 -18.11 24.86
C ASN A 181 -1.97 -19.55 24.47
N GLY A 182 -0.67 -19.81 24.45
CA GLY A 182 -0.06 -21.11 24.68
C GLY A 182 1.39 -20.81 25.04
N THR A 183 1.80 -20.89 26.31
CA THR A 183 1.96 -22.16 27.02
C THR A 183 1.87 -21.94 28.53
N ASN A 184 1.01 -22.67 29.21
CA ASN A 184 1.38 -23.32 30.46
C ASN A 184 0.56 -24.58 30.67
N SER A 185 1.27 -25.60 31.14
CA SER A 185 0.92 -27.01 31.12
C SER A 185 0.00 -27.43 32.28
N ASN A 186 -0.73 -28.52 32.01
CA ASN A 186 -1.28 -29.52 32.94
C ASN A 186 -2.59 -29.21 33.69
N LYS A 187 -3.72 -29.74 33.19
CA LYS A 187 -4.39 -30.96 33.73
C LYS A 187 -5.78 -31.21 33.09
N SER A 188 -5.87 -32.32 32.36
CA SER A 188 -6.96 -33.32 32.28
C SER A 188 -8.44 -32.91 32.48
N LYS A 189 -9.29 -33.08 31.45
CA LYS A 189 -10.39 -34.07 31.30
C LYS A 189 -11.51 -33.60 30.36
N ASP A 190 -12.00 -34.55 29.57
CA ASP A 190 -13.34 -34.72 28.96
C ASP A 190 -13.81 -33.87 27.76
N ILE A 191 -13.71 -34.50 26.58
CA ILE A 191 -14.71 -34.83 25.52
C ILE A 191 -15.92 -33.88 25.27
N ASP A 192 -16.05 -33.53 23.98
CA ASP A 192 -17.22 -33.09 23.18
C ASP A 192 -18.00 -31.84 23.60
N SER A 193 -17.75 -30.71 22.90
CA SER A 193 -18.75 -29.84 22.24
C SER A 193 -18.26 -28.38 22.07
N THR A 194 -17.37 -28.08 21.11
CA THR A 194 -16.92 -26.68 20.88
C THR A 194 -16.57 -26.40 19.42
N VAL A 195 -17.56 -26.49 18.51
CA VAL A 195 -17.41 -25.97 17.13
C VAL A 195 -18.11 -24.60 16.94
N ASN A 196 -18.88 -24.09 17.91
CA ASN A 196 -19.72 -22.90 17.70
C ASN A 196 -19.32 -21.61 18.45
N ASN A 197 -18.23 -21.58 19.24
CA ASN A 197 -17.91 -20.39 20.06
C ASN A 197 -16.80 -19.47 19.49
N HIS A 198 -16.27 -19.75 18.28
CA HIS A 198 -15.15 -18.99 17.71
C HIS A 198 -15.54 -17.75 16.90
N LYS A 199 -16.82 -17.62 16.50
CA LYS A 199 -17.31 -16.43 15.77
C LYS A 199 -17.81 -15.28 16.67
N GLU A 200 -18.07 -15.56 17.94
CA GLU A 200 -18.87 -14.67 18.81
C GLU A 200 -18.02 -13.68 19.65
N CYS A 201 -16.69 -13.81 19.66
CA CYS A 201 -15.84 -13.05 20.59
C CYS A 201 -15.24 -11.76 20.00
N ILE A 202 -15.17 -11.63 18.66
CA ILE A 202 -14.74 -10.39 17.98
C ILE A 202 -15.92 -9.40 17.82
N SER A 203 -17.15 -9.90 17.75
CA SER A 203 -18.36 -9.12 17.46
C SER A 203 -18.82 -8.18 18.58
N ASN A 204 -18.27 -8.27 19.80
CA ASN A 204 -18.92 -7.66 20.95
C ASN A 204 -18.35 -6.30 21.42
N ILE A 205 -17.38 -5.68 20.73
CA ILE A 205 -16.89 -4.33 21.15
C ILE A 205 -16.70 -3.34 19.99
N ILE A 206 -16.25 -3.77 18.80
CA ILE A 206 -16.20 -2.90 17.60
C ILE A 206 -16.89 -3.64 16.48
N ASN A 207 -18.01 -3.07 16.01
CA ASN A 207 -18.66 -3.60 14.82
C ASN A 207 -17.78 -3.26 13.61
N ILE A 208 -17.10 -4.27 13.06
CA ILE A 208 -16.17 -4.11 11.92
C ILE A 208 -16.88 -3.49 10.71
N ASP A 209 -18.18 -3.71 10.54
CA ASP A 209 -18.98 -3.11 9.46
C ASP A 209 -19.14 -1.58 9.65
N THR A 210 -19.03 -1.07 10.88
CA THR A 210 -19.02 0.38 11.13
C THR A 210 -17.69 1.03 10.81
N VAL A 211 -16.59 0.25 10.84
CA VAL A 211 -15.23 0.68 10.49
C VAL A 211 -15.04 0.57 8.98
N ILE A 212 -15.24 -0.62 8.42
CA ILE A 212 -15.09 -0.91 7.00
C ILE A 212 -16.45 -0.84 6.33
N ARG A 213 -16.85 0.38 5.96
CA ARG A 213 -18.17 0.66 5.40
C ARG A 213 -18.35 0.28 3.93
N LYS A 214 -17.26 -0.07 3.23
CA LYS A 214 -17.20 -0.36 1.79
C LYS A 214 -16.13 -1.38 1.48
N LYS A 215 -16.23 -2.06 0.33
CA LYS A 215 -15.14 -2.92 -0.17
C LYS A 215 -13.86 -2.13 -0.38
N LEU A 216 -12.73 -2.78 -0.10
CA LEU A 216 -11.40 -2.21 -0.14
C LEU A 216 -10.67 -2.67 -1.40
N ILE A 217 -10.07 -1.70 -2.10
CA ILE A 217 -9.04 -1.95 -3.11
C ILE A 217 -7.75 -1.36 -2.55
N LEU A 218 -6.76 -2.21 -2.30
CA LEU A 218 -5.48 -1.79 -1.75
C LEU A 218 -4.47 -1.63 -2.89
N ILE A 219 -3.83 -0.46 -2.97
CA ILE A 219 -2.86 -0.14 -4.01
C ILE A 219 -1.58 0.35 -3.34
N GLY A 220 -0.47 -0.34 -3.60
CA GLY A 220 0.86 0.09 -3.22
C GLY A 220 1.62 0.46 -4.48
N PHE A 221 2.29 1.61 -4.48
CA PHE A 221 3.18 2.02 -5.55
C PHE A 221 4.61 2.10 -5.04
N SER A 222 5.57 1.50 -5.75
CA SER A 222 7.00 1.56 -5.41
C SER A 222 7.22 1.12 -3.95
N LYS A 223 7.81 1.97 -3.10
CA LYS A 223 7.95 1.69 -1.66
C LYS A 223 6.64 1.48 -0.92
N GLY A 224 5.52 2.04 -1.35
CA GLY A 224 4.20 1.78 -0.76
C GLY A 224 3.78 0.31 -0.82
N CYS A 225 4.38 -0.48 -1.71
CA CYS A 225 4.20 -1.93 -1.74
C CYS A 225 4.70 -2.64 -0.46
N SER A 226 5.63 -2.03 0.28
CA SER A 226 6.11 -2.56 1.57
C SER A 226 4.97 -2.72 2.59
N VAL A 227 4.02 -1.79 2.58
CA VAL A 227 2.81 -1.86 3.42
C VAL A 227 1.99 -3.07 3.01
N LEU A 228 1.77 -3.27 1.71
CA LEU A 228 1.01 -4.43 1.22
C LEU A 228 1.68 -5.76 1.58
N PHE A 229 3.01 -5.86 1.49
CA PHE A 229 3.72 -7.04 1.97
C PHE A 229 3.47 -7.26 3.48
N SER A 230 3.48 -6.20 4.30
CA SER A 230 3.16 -6.31 5.73
C SER A 230 1.75 -6.80 5.98
N LEU A 231 0.76 -6.21 5.30
CA LEU A 231 -0.64 -6.61 5.44
C LEU A 231 -0.82 -8.09 5.08
N LEU A 232 -0.23 -8.56 3.97
CA LEU A 232 -0.31 -9.97 3.59
C LEU A 232 0.37 -10.91 4.59
N ARG A 233 1.50 -10.52 5.19
CA ARG A 233 2.14 -11.30 6.26
C ARG A 233 1.25 -11.44 7.48
N GLU A 234 0.54 -10.39 7.84
CA GLU A 234 -0.27 -10.29 9.06
C GLU A 234 -1.64 -10.97 8.96
N ILE A 235 -2.05 -11.44 7.77
CA ILE A 235 -3.39 -12.03 7.54
C ILE A 235 -3.71 -13.20 8.46
N ASN A 236 -2.73 -14.02 8.86
CA ASN A 236 -2.99 -15.13 9.78
C ASN A 236 -3.50 -14.70 11.15
N LYS A 237 -3.25 -13.44 11.55
CA LYS A 237 -3.69 -12.86 12.81
C LYS A 237 -4.95 -12.00 12.65
N ALA A 238 -5.40 -11.75 11.42
CA ALA A 238 -6.52 -10.85 11.13
C ALA A 238 -7.28 -11.24 9.85
N ASP A 239 -7.59 -12.53 9.68
CA ASP A 239 -8.27 -13.07 8.51
C ASP A 239 -9.67 -12.48 8.29
N PHE A 240 -10.31 -11.99 9.36
CA PHE A 240 -11.59 -11.28 9.34
C PHE A 240 -11.62 -10.05 8.41
N ILE A 241 -10.47 -9.49 8.00
CA ILE A 241 -10.42 -8.36 7.06
C ILE A 241 -10.62 -8.80 5.60
N LEU A 242 -10.28 -10.06 5.27
CA LEU A 242 -10.28 -10.55 3.89
C LEU A 242 -11.64 -10.47 3.19
N PRO A 243 -12.79 -10.74 3.86
CA PRO A 243 -14.10 -10.52 3.26
C PRO A 243 -14.32 -9.10 2.73
N TYR A 244 -13.61 -8.09 3.24
CA TYR A 244 -13.76 -6.70 2.82
C TYR A 244 -12.79 -6.30 1.71
N ILE A 245 -11.72 -7.06 1.47
CA ILE A 245 -10.72 -6.74 0.45
C ILE A 245 -11.12 -7.41 -0.87
N GLU A 246 -11.37 -6.60 -1.89
CA GLU A 246 -11.71 -7.09 -3.23
C GLU A 246 -10.46 -7.47 -4.02
N SER A 247 -9.42 -6.64 -3.93
CA SER A 247 -8.19 -6.81 -4.70
C SER A 247 -7.02 -6.01 -4.13
N VAL A 248 -5.82 -6.50 -4.40
CA VAL A 248 -4.54 -5.87 -4.02
C VAL A 248 -3.72 -5.62 -5.28
N TYR A 249 -3.22 -4.40 -5.46
CA TYR A 249 -2.40 -3.98 -6.59
C TYR A 249 -1.00 -3.57 -6.11
N PHE A 250 0.01 -4.31 -6.58
CA PHE A 250 1.41 -3.93 -6.47
C PHE A 250 1.81 -3.22 -7.75
N LEU A 251 2.05 -1.90 -7.68
CA LEU A 251 2.47 -1.06 -8.81
C LEU A 251 3.96 -0.77 -8.68
N ASP A 252 4.72 -1.28 -9.63
CA ASP A 252 6.18 -1.27 -9.68
C ASP A 252 6.88 -1.56 -8.33
N PRO A 253 6.53 -2.69 -7.66
CA PRO A 253 7.09 -3.06 -6.37
C PRO A 253 8.61 -3.29 -6.43
N GLY A 254 9.31 -2.78 -5.43
CA GLY A 254 10.69 -3.21 -5.15
C GLY A 254 10.69 -4.60 -4.50
N PHE A 255 11.45 -5.54 -5.07
CA PHE A 255 11.53 -6.92 -4.54
C PHE A 255 12.79 -7.21 -3.72
N ASN A 256 13.63 -6.20 -3.46
CA ASN A 256 14.82 -6.40 -2.62
C ASN A 256 14.40 -6.92 -1.24
N LYS A 257 14.73 -8.18 -0.96
CA LYS A 257 14.28 -8.90 0.23
C LYS A 257 14.83 -8.29 1.53
N GLN A 258 16.01 -7.67 1.47
CA GLN A 258 16.62 -6.98 2.61
C GLN A 258 15.91 -5.66 2.95
N ILE A 259 15.23 -5.06 1.96
CA ILE A 259 14.58 -3.74 2.11
C ILE A 259 13.06 -3.87 2.30
N TYR A 260 12.40 -4.85 1.69
CA TYR A 260 10.93 -4.89 1.65
C TYR A 260 10.29 -6.11 2.34
N ASN A 261 11.12 -7.04 2.85
CA ASN A 261 10.68 -8.28 3.49
C ASN A 261 9.51 -8.97 2.75
N THR A 262 9.73 -9.37 1.50
CA THR A 262 8.67 -9.92 0.64
C THR A 262 8.20 -11.34 1.01
N ASN A 263 8.72 -11.91 2.11
CA ASN A 263 8.42 -13.27 2.54
C ASN A 263 7.08 -13.31 3.28
N ILE A 264 6.19 -14.22 2.88
CA ILE A 264 4.91 -14.46 3.56
C ILE A 264 4.95 -15.87 4.15
N GLU A 265 4.62 -16.01 5.42
CA GLU A 265 4.62 -17.30 6.11
C GLU A 265 3.52 -18.22 5.59
N SER A 266 3.75 -19.54 5.64
CA SER A 266 2.80 -20.56 5.17
C SER A 266 1.41 -20.40 5.78
N ASN A 267 1.32 -20.10 7.08
CA ASN A 267 0.02 -19.90 7.76
C ASN A 267 -0.81 -18.78 7.11
N SER A 268 -0.17 -17.66 6.75
CA SER A 268 -0.85 -16.55 6.08
C SER A 268 -1.22 -16.91 4.65
N LEU A 269 -0.36 -17.65 3.94
CA LEU A 269 -0.65 -18.15 2.58
C LEU A 269 -1.80 -19.17 2.55
N GLU A 270 -1.87 -20.07 3.52
CA GLU A 270 -2.96 -21.05 3.68
C GLU A 270 -4.30 -20.39 3.99
N ILE A 271 -4.29 -19.27 4.70
CA ILE A 271 -5.50 -18.49 4.93
C ILE A 271 -5.86 -17.74 3.65
N LEU A 272 -4.92 -17.05 3.02
CA LEU A 272 -5.13 -16.33 1.77
C LEU A 272 -5.72 -17.24 0.67
N SER A 273 -5.26 -18.48 0.54
CA SER A 273 -5.74 -19.42 -0.49
C SER A 273 -7.21 -19.82 -0.33
N LYS A 274 -7.78 -19.70 0.88
CA LYS A 274 -9.21 -19.95 1.13
C LYS A 274 -10.09 -18.81 0.64
N TYR A 275 -9.51 -17.65 0.37
CA TYR A 275 -10.21 -16.47 -0.13
C TYR A 275 -9.87 -16.25 -1.60
N ASN A 276 -10.85 -15.84 -2.40
CA ASN A 276 -10.65 -15.51 -3.81
C ASN A 276 -10.04 -14.09 -3.96
N LEU A 277 -9.01 -13.77 -3.18
CA LEU A 277 -8.35 -12.48 -3.21
C LEU A 277 -7.55 -12.35 -4.51
N LYS A 278 -7.86 -11.34 -5.31
CA LYS A 278 -7.14 -11.07 -6.56
C LYS A 278 -5.92 -10.20 -6.27
N ILE A 279 -4.74 -10.72 -6.59
CA ILE A 279 -3.48 -9.97 -6.45
C ILE A 279 -2.96 -9.62 -7.84
N PHE A 280 -2.84 -8.33 -8.11
CA PHE A 280 -2.29 -7.78 -9.35
C PHE A 280 -0.88 -7.28 -9.10
N ILE A 281 0.06 -7.66 -9.97
CA ILE A 281 1.45 -7.23 -9.91
C ILE A 281 1.78 -6.58 -11.24
N HIS A 282 1.98 -5.27 -11.25
CA HIS A 282 2.38 -4.51 -12.42
C HIS A 282 3.81 -4.06 -12.22
N SER A 283 4.69 -4.37 -13.15
CA SER A 283 6.10 -3.98 -13.04
C SER A 283 6.64 -3.39 -14.33
N THR A 284 7.60 -2.50 -14.18
CA THR A 284 8.36 -1.89 -15.26
C THR A 284 9.73 -2.55 -15.36
N PRO A 285 10.42 -2.45 -16.52
CA PRO A 285 11.76 -3.00 -16.72
C PRO A 285 12.76 -2.68 -15.61
N ASN A 286 12.69 -1.48 -15.03
CA ASN A 286 13.66 -1.00 -14.05
C ASN A 286 13.64 -1.78 -12.72
N GLN A 287 12.47 -2.26 -12.30
CA GLN A 287 12.31 -2.97 -11.01
C GLN A 287 12.48 -4.48 -11.12
N ILE A 288 12.57 -5.02 -12.34
CA ILE A 288 12.49 -6.46 -12.60
C ILE A 288 13.75 -7.04 -13.21
N PHE A 289 14.63 -6.24 -13.81
CA PHE A 289 15.84 -6.72 -14.44
C PHE A 289 17.06 -6.57 -13.55
N GLU A 290 17.86 -7.63 -13.48
CA GLU A 290 19.23 -7.52 -12.98
C GLU A 290 20.00 -6.49 -13.80
N ARG A 291 20.82 -5.67 -13.13
CA ARG A 291 21.67 -4.70 -13.82
C ARG A 291 22.53 -5.44 -14.85
N ASN A 292 22.37 -5.07 -16.12
CA ASN A 292 23.09 -5.61 -17.27
C ASN A 292 22.68 -7.03 -17.74
N SER A 293 21.60 -7.62 -17.22
CA SER A 293 21.04 -8.88 -17.75
C SER A 293 19.52 -8.74 -17.91
N MET A 294 18.95 -9.14 -19.06
CA MET A 294 17.48 -9.20 -19.24
C MET A 294 16.84 -10.35 -18.44
N THR A 295 17.42 -10.71 -17.30
CA THR A 295 16.94 -11.77 -16.41
C THR A 295 16.04 -11.15 -15.35
N ILE A 296 14.89 -11.79 -15.12
CA ILE A 296 13.95 -11.37 -14.09
C ILE A 296 14.57 -11.63 -12.72
N HIS A 297 14.47 -10.67 -11.79
CA HIS A 297 14.90 -10.83 -10.41
C HIS A 297 14.36 -12.13 -9.80
N LYS A 298 15.26 -12.87 -9.19
CA LYS A 298 14.94 -14.12 -8.49
C LYS A 298 13.89 -13.88 -7.40
N GLU A 299 13.91 -12.72 -6.77
CA GLU A 299 12.99 -12.32 -5.71
C GLU A 299 11.54 -12.19 -6.21
N LEU A 300 11.32 -11.55 -7.36
CA LEU A 300 10.00 -11.49 -8.00
C LEU A 300 9.53 -12.90 -8.39
N THR A 301 10.42 -13.68 -8.99
CA THR A 301 10.13 -15.08 -9.39
C THR A 301 9.72 -15.92 -8.18
N ASN A 302 10.44 -15.79 -7.06
CA ASN A 302 10.13 -16.48 -5.81
C ASN A 302 8.78 -16.04 -5.25
N PHE A 303 8.48 -14.74 -5.29
CA PHE A 303 7.20 -14.21 -4.79
C PHE A 303 6.01 -14.73 -5.60
N ILE A 304 6.10 -14.71 -6.93
CA ILE A 304 5.07 -15.27 -7.83
C ILE A 304 4.88 -16.76 -7.57
N ASN A 305 5.96 -17.53 -7.51
CA ASN A 305 5.89 -18.98 -7.28
C ASN A 305 5.33 -19.30 -5.90
N MET A 306 5.71 -18.54 -4.87
CA MET A 306 5.17 -18.68 -3.51
C MET A 306 3.65 -18.54 -3.51
N LEU A 307 3.09 -17.50 -4.13
CA LEU A 307 1.63 -17.32 -4.18
C LEU A 307 0.92 -18.41 -5.01
N ARG A 308 1.51 -18.82 -6.13
CA ARG A 308 0.92 -19.87 -7.00
C ARG A 308 0.93 -21.25 -6.38
N ASN A 309 1.97 -21.60 -5.63
CA ASN A 309 2.04 -22.90 -4.99
C ASN A 309 0.91 -23.10 -3.97
N TYR A 310 0.35 -22.01 -3.44
CA TYR A 310 -0.83 -22.01 -2.58
C TYR A 310 -2.14 -21.77 -3.35
N ASN A 311 -2.14 -21.79 -4.68
CA ASN A 311 -3.30 -21.53 -5.54
C ASN A 311 -3.97 -20.15 -5.33
N ILE A 312 -3.20 -19.14 -4.91
CA ILE A 312 -3.71 -17.78 -4.75
C ILE A 312 -3.87 -17.14 -6.15
N PRO A 313 -5.02 -16.52 -6.48
CA PRO A 313 -5.24 -15.85 -7.76
C PRO A 313 -4.30 -14.65 -7.97
N ILE A 314 -3.29 -14.83 -8.82
CA ILE A 314 -2.33 -13.77 -9.16
C ILE A 314 -2.37 -13.41 -10.65
N PHE A 315 -2.25 -12.12 -10.93
CA PHE A 315 -2.23 -11.55 -12.27
C PHE A 315 -0.99 -10.64 -12.40
N SER A 316 0.03 -11.13 -13.09
CA SER A 316 1.32 -10.42 -13.20
C SER A 316 1.50 -9.85 -14.61
N TYR A 317 1.89 -8.58 -14.69
CA TYR A 317 2.02 -7.81 -15.92
C TYR A 317 3.35 -7.08 -15.96
N PHE A 318 4.05 -7.20 -17.08
CA PHE A 318 5.23 -6.40 -17.38
C PHE A 318 4.88 -5.38 -18.44
N HIS A 319 5.00 -4.12 -18.07
CA HIS A 319 4.73 -2.99 -18.95
C HIS A 319 5.99 -2.62 -19.73
N TYR A 320 5.79 -1.91 -20.85
CA TYR A 320 6.86 -1.17 -21.52
C TYR A 320 8.02 -2.04 -22.04
N ILE A 321 7.72 -3.29 -22.41
CA ILE A 321 8.70 -4.16 -23.06
C ILE A 321 8.94 -3.64 -24.49
N ASN A 322 10.20 -3.56 -24.89
CA ASN A 322 10.67 -3.06 -26.19
C ASN A 322 10.45 -1.56 -26.45
N ILE A 323 10.26 -0.76 -25.40
CA ILE A 323 10.35 0.70 -25.54
C ILE A 323 11.80 1.07 -25.87
N GLY A 324 11.99 1.88 -26.92
CA GLY A 324 13.31 2.33 -27.36
C GLY A 324 14.08 3.06 -26.24
N LYS A 325 15.41 3.02 -26.28
CA LYS A 325 16.33 3.58 -25.24
C LYS A 325 16.20 5.09 -24.95
N MET A 326 15.22 5.78 -25.52
CA MET A 326 15.04 7.23 -25.43
C MET A 326 14.13 7.67 -24.29
N ILE A 327 13.49 6.75 -23.56
CA ILE A 327 12.65 7.09 -22.39
C ILE A 327 13.44 6.89 -21.11
N ASP A 328 13.35 7.86 -20.20
CA ASP A 328 13.92 7.74 -18.86
C ASP A 328 13.19 6.62 -18.08
N PRO A 329 13.91 5.61 -17.54
CA PRO A 329 13.32 4.58 -16.70
C PRO A 329 12.50 5.11 -15.52
N ILE A 330 12.82 6.30 -14.99
CA ILE A 330 12.01 6.91 -13.92
C ILE A 330 10.63 7.35 -14.42
N ASN A 331 10.52 7.81 -15.67
CA ASN A 331 9.22 8.19 -16.22
C ASN A 331 8.35 6.96 -16.43
N LEU A 332 8.94 5.84 -16.86
CA LEU A 332 8.24 4.55 -16.94
C LEU A 332 7.75 4.07 -15.57
N HIS A 333 8.57 4.26 -14.52
CA HIS A 333 8.21 3.94 -13.14
C HIS A 333 6.90 4.62 -12.74
N PHE A 334 6.74 5.91 -13.03
CA PHE A 334 5.51 6.64 -12.73
C PHE A 334 4.38 6.42 -13.75
N GLU A 335 4.70 6.22 -15.03
CA GLU A 335 3.71 6.01 -16.10
C GLU A 335 2.81 4.79 -15.81
N VAL A 336 3.31 3.79 -15.08
CA VAL A 336 2.50 2.65 -14.65
C VAL A 336 1.26 3.07 -13.86
N LEU A 337 1.28 4.19 -13.14
CA LEU A 337 0.14 4.75 -12.40
C LEU A 337 -1.00 5.15 -13.33
N GLU A 338 -0.68 5.51 -14.58
CA GLU A 338 -1.67 5.72 -15.63
C GLU A 338 -2.06 4.39 -16.28
N ASP A 339 -1.12 3.50 -16.58
CA ASP A 339 -1.43 2.41 -17.51
C ASP A 339 -1.90 1.09 -16.86
N PHE A 340 -1.73 0.89 -15.56
CA PHE A 340 -2.05 -0.40 -14.90
C PHE A 340 -3.52 -0.85 -15.03
N SER A 341 -4.43 0.09 -15.28
CA SER A 341 -5.87 -0.16 -15.44
C SER A 341 -6.39 0.12 -16.86
N ASN A 342 -5.51 0.52 -17.79
CA ASN A 342 -5.91 0.96 -19.12
C ASN A 342 -6.05 -0.22 -20.08
N GLN A 343 -7.13 -0.22 -20.87
CA GLN A 343 -7.39 -1.19 -21.95
C GLN A 343 -6.52 -0.95 -23.20
N SER A 344 -5.72 0.12 -23.23
CA SER A 344 -4.87 0.49 -24.37
C SER A 344 -3.60 -0.37 -24.51
N LEU A 345 -3.36 -1.28 -23.57
CA LEU A 345 -2.22 -2.20 -23.60
C LEU A 345 -2.60 -3.51 -24.29
N GLU A 346 -1.76 -3.97 -25.21
CA GLU A 346 -1.93 -5.27 -25.85
C GLU A 346 -0.86 -6.27 -25.43
N LYS A 347 -1.25 -7.54 -25.42
CA LYS A 347 -0.35 -8.64 -25.17
C LYS A 347 0.61 -8.78 -26.35
N ILE A 348 1.91 -8.88 -26.06
CA ILE A 348 2.92 -9.09 -27.11
C ILE A 348 2.74 -10.48 -27.71
N ASN A 349 2.48 -10.53 -29.02
CA ASN A 349 2.33 -11.78 -29.77
C ASN A 349 3.66 -12.29 -30.35
N ASN A 350 4.69 -11.45 -30.43
CA ASN A 350 6.02 -11.86 -30.88
C ASN A 350 6.75 -12.62 -29.78
N ILE A 351 6.98 -13.91 -30.01
CA ILE A 351 7.56 -14.81 -29.02
C ILE A 351 9.09 -14.71 -29.05
N SER A 352 9.66 -13.84 -28.21
CA SER A 352 11.09 -13.86 -27.89
C SER A 352 11.38 -14.91 -26.80
N PRO A 353 12.64 -15.40 -26.65
CA PRO A 353 13.01 -16.29 -25.55
C PRO A 353 12.67 -15.71 -24.17
N PHE A 354 12.80 -14.38 -24.03
CA PHE A 354 12.45 -13.64 -22.83
C PHE A 354 10.94 -13.69 -22.54
N ILE A 355 10.10 -13.41 -23.55
CA ILE A 355 8.64 -13.45 -23.41
C ILE A 355 8.18 -14.88 -23.09
N ASN A 356 8.82 -15.89 -23.65
CA ASN A 356 8.58 -17.28 -23.28
C ASN A 356 8.89 -17.57 -21.81
N SER A 357 10.01 -17.04 -21.29
CA SER A 357 10.35 -17.16 -19.87
C SER A 357 9.28 -16.51 -18.97
N CYS A 358 8.83 -15.30 -19.34
CA CYS A 358 7.76 -14.59 -18.64
C CYS A 358 6.45 -15.39 -18.66
N ASN A 359 6.04 -15.89 -19.82
CA ASN A 359 4.82 -16.69 -19.97
C ASN A 359 4.87 -17.99 -19.15
N LYS A 360 6.04 -18.64 -19.03
CA LYS A 360 6.21 -19.81 -18.14
C LYS A 360 6.06 -19.45 -16.67
N LEU A 361 6.51 -18.25 -16.28
CA LEU A 361 6.22 -17.64 -14.99
C LEU A 361 4.81 -17.03 -14.94
N GLY A 362 3.97 -17.23 -15.95
CA GLY A 362 2.61 -16.68 -16.09
C GLY A 362 2.55 -15.16 -15.92
N ILE A 363 3.60 -14.46 -16.34
CA ILE A 363 3.67 -13.01 -16.42
C ILE A 363 3.30 -12.61 -17.84
N ILE A 364 2.33 -11.69 -17.96
CA ILE A 364 1.86 -11.17 -19.23
C ILE A 364 2.72 -9.96 -19.61
N CYS A 365 3.44 -10.08 -20.72
CA CYS A 365 4.19 -8.98 -21.32
C CYS A 365 3.26 -8.07 -22.14
N LEU A 366 3.24 -6.79 -21.80
CA LEU A 366 2.41 -5.77 -22.43
C LEU A 366 3.26 -4.79 -23.24
N GLU A 367 2.81 -4.52 -24.46
CA GLU A 367 3.36 -3.46 -25.30
C GLU A 367 2.51 -2.20 -25.16
N ASN A 368 3.18 -1.05 -25.06
CA ASN A 368 2.45 0.21 -25.04
C ASN A 368 2.12 0.66 -26.46
N LYS A 369 0.83 0.88 -26.74
CA LYS A 369 0.36 1.48 -27.99
C LYS A 369 0.45 3.00 -27.99
N LYS A 370 0.52 3.59 -26.80
CA LYS A 370 0.61 5.03 -26.62
C LYS A 370 1.95 5.49 -27.22
N PRO A 371 1.96 6.46 -28.15
CA PRO A 371 3.20 7.02 -28.65
C PRO A 371 3.88 7.80 -27.52
N ILE A 372 5.22 7.89 -27.58
CA ILE A 372 6.07 8.41 -26.48
C ILE A 372 5.73 9.86 -26.11
N ASP A 373 5.35 10.67 -27.10
CA ASP A 373 4.90 12.06 -26.94
C ASP A 373 3.59 12.21 -26.17
N LYS A 374 2.85 11.12 -25.96
CA LYS A 374 1.65 11.12 -25.11
C LYS A 374 1.93 10.69 -23.68
N PHE A 375 3.10 10.09 -23.38
CA PHE A 375 3.39 9.59 -22.04
C PHE A 375 3.23 10.72 -21.04
N LEU A 376 2.39 10.51 -20.03
CA LEU A 376 1.98 11.57 -19.13
C LEU A 376 3.21 12.12 -18.40
N PHE A 377 3.98 11.26 -17.74
CA PHE A 377 5.12 11.69 -16.92
C PHE A 377 6.35 12.08 -17.76
N GLN A 378 6.51 11.52 -18.95
CA GLN A 378 7.57 11.93 -19.88
C GLN A 378 7.37 13.37 -20.39
N ASN A 379 6.12 13.76 -20.60
CA ASN A 379 5.75 15.05 -21.19
C ASN A 379 5.14 16.00 -20.16
N TRP A 380 5.14 15.61 -18.87
CA TRP A 380 4.69 16.46 -17.78
C TRP A 380 5.74 17.54 -17.55
N ARG A 381 5.67 18.61 -18.33
CA ARG A 381 6.36 19.87 -18.10
C ARG A 381 5.28 20.93 -17.97
N MET A 382 5.17 21.55 -16.80
CA MET A 382 4.37 22.76 -16.64
C MET A 382 5.18 23.98 -17.05
#